data_AF-A0A9P4GD73-F1
#
_entry.id   AF-A0A9P4GD73-F1
#
_cell.length_a   1.000
_cell.length_b   1.000
_cell.length_c   1.000
_cell.angle_alpha   90.00
_cell.angle_beta   90.00
_cell.angle_gamma   90.00
#
_symmetry.space_group_name_H-M   'P 1'
#
loop_
_entity.id
_entity.type
_entity.pdbx_description
1 polymer ?
#
loop_
_entity_poly.entity_id
_entity_poly.type
_entity_poly.pdbx_seq_one_letter_code
_entity_poly.pdbx_strand_id
1 'polypeptide(L)'
;MEPEALQWLGWHYASRIYERLKATDNLTFSAWSIFQKAFPKQIDHYHQFHVSEREAWSLIPTQLPSMVDRLAKLDTGMLTFLCIRNFSLTVDHLIALTKIHTLAGLVLEHKNSPMDRYMPAINISHWARAVCENRAFRKLRLLVVGNFGLGRNAVLQGVSSFSALTLVGVHQAGEAGGKPLDSYGDWRTGSPQWLKEKIAAPDEQSPMSIWVNPKITKAHKMKLLYNLCIEHLQQPLITENPQSSISVTYVCSEWFTQDDSIAWFFREFKEGKTQPTKRHKDQDQHDEKNPDSNKKRKIRQVKKMDVGSLLNTFS
;
A
#
# COMPACT_ATOMS: atom_id res chain seq x y z
N MET A 1 -1.68 -24.33 18.34
CA MET A 1 -2.71 -23.99 19.35
C MET A 1 -3.86 -23.36 18.60
N GLU A 2 -5.04 -23.95 18.66
CA GLU A 2 -6.22 -23.45 17.95
C GLU A 2 -6.93 -22.36 18.79
N PRO A 3 -7.61 -21.38 18.19
CA PRO A 3 -8.31 -20.32 18.90
C PRO A 3 -9.36 -20.85 19.89
N GLU A 4 -10.01 -21.95 19.53
CA GLU A 4 -11.05 -22.60 20.32
C GLU A 4 -10.51 -23.06 21.68
N ALA A 5 -9.34 -23.68 21.71
CA ALA A 5 -8.69 -24.11 22.95
C ALA A 5 -8.40 -22.95 23.91
N LEU A 6 -8.10 -21.75 23.38
CA LEU A 6 -7.88 -20.55 24.18
C LEU A 6 -9.19 -19.99 24.76
N GLN A 7 -10.30 -20.09 24.03
CA GLN A 7 -11.61 -19.64 24.52
C GLN A 7 -12.06 -20.42 25.76
N TRP A 8 -11.85 -21.75 25.77
CA TRP A 8 -12.17 -22.61 26.93
C TRP A 8 -11.40 -22.24 28.20
N LEU A 9 -10.16 -21.74 28.04
CA LEU A 9 -9.34 -21.31 29.17
C LEU A 9 -9.90 -20.04 29.84
N GLY A 10 -10.70 -19.24 29.10
CA GLY A 10 -11.21 -17.96 29.56
C GLY A 10 -10.15 -16.84 29.61
N TRP A 11 -10.62 -15.60 29.51
CA TRP A 11 -9.73 -14.41 29.44
C TRP A 11 -8.82 -14.27 30.67
N HIS A 12 -9.29 -14.67 31.85
CA HIS A 12 -8.51 -14.55 33.09
C HIS A 12 -7.13 -15.23 33.01
N TYR A 13 -7.06 -16.41 32.42
CA TYR A 13 -5.80 -17.14 32.25
C TYR A 13 -5.11 -16.78 30.93
N ALA A 14 -5.86 -16.59 29.85
CA ALA A 14 -5.32 -16.21 28.55
C ALA A 14 -4.58 -14.86 28.61
N SER A 15 -5.09 -13.89 29.36
CA SER A 15 -4.44 -12.59 29.59
C SER A 15 -3.06 -12.71 30.20
N ARG A 16 -2.86 -13.62 31.17
CA ARG A 16 -1.53 -13.85 31.78
C ARG A 16 -0.51 -14.38 30.76
N ILE A 17 -0.95 -15.25 29.84
CA ILE A 17 -0.11 -15.76 28.76
C ILE A 17 0.20 -14.63 27.77
N TYR A 18 -0.83 -13.88 27.36
CA TYR A 18 -0.69 -12.76 26.42
C TYR A 18 0.27 -11.69 26.96
N GLU A 19 0.07 -11.24 28.20
CA GLU A 19 0.95 -10.25 28.83
C GLU A 19 2.37 -10.77 29.00
N ARG A 20 2.56 -12.05 29.32
CA ARG A 20 3.91 -12.65 29.39
C ARG A 20 4.58 -12.69 28.02
N LEU A 21 3.86 -13.04 26.96
CA LEU A 21 4.40 -13.02 25.59
C LEU A 21 4.75 -11.60 25.14
N LYS A 22 3.91 -10.61 25.48
CA LYS A 22 4.12 -9.19 25.18
C LYS A 22 5.33 -8.64 25.94
N ALA A 23 5.43 -8.90 27.24
CA ALA A 23 6.53 -8.44 28.09
C ALA A 23 7.89 -9.05 27.71
N THR A 24 7.89 -10.23 27.10
CA THR A 24 9.11 -10.93 26.68
C THR A 24 9.44 -10.76 25.20
N ASP A 25 8.69 -9.92 24.47
CA ASP A 25 8.81 -9.73 23.02
C ASP A 25 8.71 -11.04 22.20
N ASN A 26 8.00 -12.04 22.75
CA ASN A 26 7.78 -13.35 22.13
C ASN A 26 6.39 -13.47 21.48
N LEU A 27 5.60 -12.41 21.52
CA LEU A 27 4.28 -12.38 20.89
C LEU A 27 4.44 -12.35 19.37
N THR A 28 4.40 -13.52 18.75
CA THR A 28 4.44 -13.62 17.29
C THR A 28 3.12 -13.19 16.66
N PHE A 29 3.16 -12.82 15.38
CA PHE A 29 1.96 -12.50 14.60
C PHE A 29 0.90 -13.63 14.64
N SER A 30 1.34 -14.89 14.56
CA SER A 30 0.43 -16.03 14.64
C SER A 30 -0.24 -16.12 16.00
N ALA A 31 0.53 -15.95 17.08
CA ALA A 31 -0.01 -15.97 18.44
C ALA A 31 -1.00 -14.81 18.65
N TRP A 32 -0.62 -13.58 18.27
CA TRP A 32 -1.50 -12.42 18.33
C TRP A 32 -2.80 -12.62 17.54
N SER A 33 -2.73 -13.17 16.32
CA SER A 33 -3.91 -13.47 15.51
C SER A 33 -4.85 -14.46 16.21
N ILE A 34 -4.31 -15.46 16.89
CA ILE A 34 -5.11 -16.43 17.66
C ILE A 34 -5.80 -15.72 18.84
N PHE A 35 -5.08 -14.89 19.60
CA PHE A 35 -5.67 -14.13 20.71
C PHE A 35 -6.74 -13.14 20.23
N GLN A 36 -6.49 -12.42 19.13
CA GLN A 36 -7.44 -11.47 18.56
C GLN A 36 -8.73 -12.16 18.11
N LYS A 37 -8.63 -13.37 17.52
CA LYS A 37 -9.81 -14.17 17.16
C LYS A 37 -10.57 -14.69 18.37
N ALA A 38 -9.85 -15.13 19.41
CA ALA A 38 -10.47 -15.67 20.62
C ALA A 38 -11.10 -14.58 21.51
N PHE A 39 -10.48 -13.41 21.62
CA PHE A 39 -10.82 -12.34 22.55
C PHE A 39 -10.78 -10.94 21.89
N PRO A 40 -11.61 -10.68 20.87
CA PRO A 40 -11.53 -9.47 20.05
C PRO A 40 -11.83 -8.16 20.81
N LYS A 41 -12.53 -8.23 21.95
CA LYS A 41 -12.87 -7.06 22.78
C LYS A 41 -11.81 -6.73 23.82
N GLN A 42 -10.93 -7.69 24.14
CA GLN A 42 -9.96 -7.58 25.22
C GLN A 42 -8.55 -7.34 24.72
N ILE A 43 -8.26 -7.75 23.48
CA ILE A 43 -6.95 -7.58 22.85
C ILE A 43 -6.83 -6.20 22.24
N ASP A 44 -5.63 -5.63 22.35
CA ASP A 44 -5.27 -4.36 21.73
C ASP A 44 -5.63 -4.36 20.23
N HIS A 45 -6.52 -3.45 19.84
CA HIS A 45 -6.91 -3.24 18.43
C HIS A 45 -5.76 -2.73 17.56
N TYR A 46 -4.63 -2.34 18.17
CA TYR A 46 -3.45 -1.89 17.47
C TYR A 46 -2.22 -2.61 18.03
N HIS A 47 -1.54 -3.37 17.17
CA HIS A 47 -0.31 -4.04 17.53
C HIS A 47 0.82 -3.73 16.54
N GLN A 48 2.05 -3.62 17.04
CA GLN A 48 3.23 -3.33 16.25
C GLN A 48 4.19 -4.52 16.29
N PHE A 49 4.60 -5.01 15.13
CA PHE A 49 5.64 -6.02 14.99
C PHE A 49 6.90 -5.41 14.38
N HIS A 50 8.05 -5.88 14.86
CA HIS A 50 9.35 -5.56 14.30
C HIS A 50 9.98 -6.83 13.75
N VAL A 51 10.30 -6.83 12.46
CA VAL A 51 11.00 -7.92 11.78
C VAL A 51 12.32 -7.35 11.30
N SER A 52 13.41 -7.97 11.73
CA SER A 52 14.75 -7.51 11.40
C SER A 52 15.56 -8.64 10.76
N GLU A 53 16.19 -8.35 9.62
CA GLU A 53 17.11 -9.26 8.96
C GLU A 53 18.55 -8.80 9.22
N ARG A 54 19.33 -9.70 9.84
CA ARG A 54 20.70 -9.43 10.27
C ARG A 54 21.75 -9.68 9.20
N GLU A 55 21.42 -10.39 8.12
CA GLU A 55 22.39 -10.72 7.09
C GLU A 55 22.65 -9.53 6.17
N ALA A 56 23.58 -8.67 6.63
CA ALA A 56 24.07 -7.45 5.99
C ALA A 56 24.32 -7.54 4.47
N TRP A 57 24.77 -8.70 4.02
CA TRP A 57 25.20 -8.93 2.64
C TRP A 57 24.00 -9.03 1.67
N SER A 58 22.82 -9.31 2.20
CA SER A 58 21.58 -9.46 1.44
C SER A 58 20.71 -8.24 1.65
N LEU A 59 20.86 -7.22 0.79
CA LEU A 59 19.85 -6.16 0.63
C LEU A 59 18.53 -6.70 0.07
N ILE A 60 18.45 -8.00 -0.22
CA ILE A 60 17.28 -8.67 -0.74
C ILE A 60 16.39 -9.04 0.46
N PRO A 61 15.09 -8.64 0.43
CA PRO A 61 14.16 -8.93 1.51
C PRO A 61 13.69 -10.39 1.50
N THR A 62 14.43 -11.29 2.14
CA THR A 62 14.18 -12.74 2.06
C THR A 62 12.88 -13.18 2.75
N GLN A 63 12.49 -12.51 3.84
CA GLN A 63 11.26 -12.80 4.58
C GLN A 63 10.01 -12.13 3.99
N LEU A 64 10.15 -11.20 3.05
CA LEU A 64 9.00 -10.47 2.49
C LEU A 64 7.93 -11.39 1.88
N PRO A 65 8.24 -12.44 1.10
CA PRO A 65 7.22 -13.36 0.59
C PRO A 65 6.40 -14.01 1.71
N SER A 66 7.06 -14.54 2.75
CA SER A 66 6.40 -15.14 3.92
C SER A 66 5.55 -14.12 4.68
N MET A 67 6.02 -12.88 4.81
CA MET A 67 5.25 -11.79 5.42
C MET A 67 4.01 -11.44 4.60
N VAL A 68 4.15 -11.31 3.28
CA VAL A 68 3.04 -11.07 2.36
C VAL A 68 1.99 -12.18 2.49
N ASP A 69 2.40 -13.44 2.49
CA ASP A 69 1.49 -14.58 2.61
C ASP A 69 0.74 -14.62 3.95
N ARG A 70 1.37 -14.15 5.03
CA ARG A 70 0.72 -14.04 6.35
C ARG A 70 -0.24 -12.86 6.41
N LEU A 71 0.16 -11.70 5.88
CA LEU A 71 -0.66 -10.48 5.88
C LEU A 71 -1.85 -10.60 4.92
N ALA A 72 -1.69 -11.31 3.80
CA ALA A 72 -2.76 -11.62 2.85
C ALA A 72 -3.85 -12.55 3.41
N LYS A 73 -3.62 -13.19 4.57
CA LYS A 73 -4.61 -14.03 5.27
C LYS A 73 -5.36 -13.28 6.38
N LEU A 74 -5.05 -12.00 6.59
CA LEU A 74 -5.74 -11.19 7.58
C LEU A 74 -7.20 -10.97 7.20
N ASP A 75 -8.03 -10.78 8.23
CA ASP A 75 -9.42 -10.45 8.02
C ASP A 75 -9.56 -9.15 7.21
N THR A 76 -10.49 -9.17 6.26
CA THR A 76 -10.78 -8.04 5.37
C THR A 76 -11.21 -6.79 6.12
N GLY A 77 -11.68 -6.89 7.37
CA GLY A 77 -11.99 -5.74 8.22
C GLY A 77 -10.74 -4.99 8.71
N MET A 78 -9.59 -5.64 8.76
CA MET A 78 -8.37 -5.07 9.35
C MET A 78 -7.66 -4.07 8.44
N LEU A 79 -6.85 -3.21 9.06
CA LEU A 79 -5.91 -2.31 8.40
C LEU A 79 -4.47 -2.76 8.65
N THR A 80 -3.65 -2.76 7.61
CA THR A 80 -2.24 -3.10 7.70
C THR A 80 -1.37 -1.90 7.32
N PHE A 81 -0.46 -1.55 8.22
CA PHE A 81 0.59 -0.56 8.00
C PHE A 81 1.91 -1.30 7.83
N LEU A 82 2.52 -1.22 6.65
CA LEU A 82 3.78 -1.89 6.36
C LEU A 82 4.88 -0.87 6.09
N CYS A 83 5.97 -0.98 6.83
CA CYS A 83 7.16 -0.16 6.66
C CYS A 83 8.34 -1.06 6.29
N ILE A 84 8.87 -0.94 5.08
CA ILE A 84 10.00 -1.70 4.56
C ILE A 84 11.18 -0.75 4.43
N ARG A 85 12.28 -1.05 5.14
CA ARG A 85 13.43 -0.15 5.27
C ARG A 85 14.73 -0.87 4.92
N ASN A 86 15.60 -0.17 4.19
CA ASN A 86 16.96 -0.61 3.86
C ASN A 86 17.02 -1.90 3.02
N PHE A 87 16.05 -2.11 2.13
CA PHE A 87 16.08 -3.23 1.18
C PHE A 87 16.12 -2.73 -0.26
N SER A 88 16.78 -3.49 -1.13
CA SER A 88 16.71 -3.35 -2.58
C SER A 88 15.47 -4.09 -3.09
N LEU A 89 14.44 -3.33 -3.47
CA LEU A 89 13.18 -3.89 -3.92
C LEU A 89 13.18 -4.08 -5.44
N THR A 90 12.92 -5.31 -5.88
CA THR A 90 12.66 -5.64 -7.29
C THR A 90 11.19 -5.36 -7.62
N VAL A 91 10.86 -5.39 -8.91
CA VAL A 91 9.46 -5.31 -9.35
C VAL A 91 8.61 -6.45 -8.78
N ASP A 92 9.17 -7.65 -8.63
CA ASP A 92 8.46 -8.81 -8.07
C ASP A 92 8.11 -8.59 -6.60
N HIS A 93 9.01 -7.97 -5.82
CA HIS A 93 8.72 -7.57 -4.44
C HIS A 93 7.55 -6.59 -4.38
N LEU A 94 7.53 -5.58 -5.26
CA LEU A 94 6.41 -4.62 -5.32
C LEU A 94 5.10 -5.29 -5.74
N ILE A 95 5.13 -6.17 -6.74
CA ILE A 95 3.96 -6.93 -7.19
C ILE A 95 3.44 -7.83 -6.07
N ALA A 96 4.32 -8.48 -5.29
CA ALA A 96 3.90 -9.30 -4.16
C ALA A 96 3.09 -8.51 -3.13
N LEU A 97 3.41 -7.24 -2.88
CA LEU A 97 2.65 -6.38 -1.96
C LEU A 97 1.18 -6.23 -2.37
N THR A 98 0.85 -6.36 -3.66
CA THR A 98 -0.53 -6.25 -4.16
C THR A 98 -1.46 -7.35 -3.63
N LYS A 99 -0.89 -8.45 -3.11
CA LYS A 99 -1.64 -9.53 -2.47
C LYS A 99 -2.20 -9.16 -1.09
N ILE A 100 -1.69 -8.10 -0.45
CA ILE A 100 -2.15 -7.66 0.87
C ILE A 100 -3.39 -6.76 0.70
N HIS A 101 -4.58 -7.34 0.72
CA HIS A 101 -5.85 -6.62 0.54
C HIS A 101 -6.18 -5.65 1.67
N THR A 102 -5.60 -5.85 2.86
CA THR A 102 -5.77 -4.99 4.05
C THR A 102 -4.80 -3.80 4.08
N LEU A 103 -3.90 -3.66 3.10
CA LEU A 103 -2.85 -2.65 3.14
C LEU A 103 -3.42 -1.23 3.09
N ALA A 104 -3.21 -0.48 4.17
CA ALA A 104 -3.79 0.83 4.44
C ALA A 104 -2.75 1.96 4.33
N GLY A 105 -1.53 1.67 4.79
CA GLY A 105 -0.38 2.54 4.64
C GLY A 105 0.88 1.74 4.28
N LEU A 106 1.67 2.27 3.38
CA LEU A 106 2.94 1.67 2.94
C LEU A 106 4.06 2.71 3.00
N VAL A 107 5.14 2.37 3.69
CA VAL A 107 6.38 3.14 3.71
C VAL A 107 7.46 2.28 3.10
N LEU A 108 8.05 2.73 2.01
CA LEU A 108 9.23 2.16 1.39
C LEU A 108 10.36 3.16 1.61
N GLU A 109 11.38 2.80 2.38
CA GLU A 109 12.59 3.62 2.53
C GLU A 109 13.81 2.78 2.16
N HIS A 110 14.69 3.36 1.37
CA HIS A 110 16.00 2.80 1.11
C HIS A 110 17.06 3.76 1.66
N LYS A 111 18.26 3.26 1.96
CA LYS A 111 19.36 4.14 2.34
C LYS A 111 20.06 4.59 1.08
N ASN A 112 20.45 5.85 1.01
CA ASN A 112 21.35 6.34 -0.04
C ASN A 112 22.74 5.72 0.18
N SER A 113 22.95 4.51 -0.30
CA SER A 113 24.29 3.95 -0.45
C SER A 113 24.80 4.34 -1.84
N PRO A 114 25.99 4.94 -1.96
CA PRO A 114 26.56 5.27 -3.27
C PRO A 114 26.80 4.03 -4.14
N MET A 115 26.80 2.84 -3.53
CA MET A 115 26.95 1.55 -4.23
C MET A 115 25.61 0.90 -4.61
N ASP A 116 24.49 1.38 -4.07
CA ASP A 116 23.20 0.73 -4.29
C ASP A 116 22.60 1.13 -5.62
N ARG A 117 22.02 0.14 -6.30
CA ARG A 117 21.31 0.36 -7.57
C ARG A 117 19.99 1.04 -7.26
N TYR A 118 19.84 2.26 -7.79
CA TYR A 118 18.55 2.94 -7.79
C TYR A 118 17.46 2.09 -8.42
N MET A 119 16.24 2.19 -7.89
CA MET A 119 15.11 1.47 -8.46
C MET A 119 14.77 2.08 -9.83
N PRO A 120 14.76 1.30 -10.92
CA PRO A 120 14.35 1.82 -12.22
C PRO A 120 12.92 2.36 -12.18
N ALA A 121 12.69 3.54 -12.76
CA ALA A 121 11.35 4.15 -12.83
C ALA A 121 10.31 3.24 -13.51
N ILE A 122 10.75 2.37 -14.43
CA ILE A 122 9.90 1.36 -15.08
C ILE A 122 9.28 0.37 -14.08
N ASN A 123 9.96 0.08 -12.95
CA ASN A 123 9.42 -0.81 -11.92
C ASN A 123 8.17 -0.21 -11.27
N ILE A 124 8.14 1.12 -11.06
CA ILE A 124 6.96 1.81 -10.54
C ILE A 124 5.80 1.75 -11.54
N SER A 125 6.08 1.89 -12.84
CA SER A 125 5.08 1.75 -13.90
C SER A 125 4.51 0.32 -13.97
N HIS A 126 5.37 -0.70 -13.90
CA HIS A 126 4.95 -2.10 -13.87
C HIS A 126 4.15 -2.43 -12.61
N TRP A 127 4.56 -1.92 -11.45
CA TRP A 127 3.81 -2.07 -10.22
C TRP A 127 2.43 -1.43 -10.32
N ALA A 128 2.35 -0.21 -10.86
CA ALA A 128 1.09 0.48 -11.09
C ALA A 128 0.14 -0.28 -12.01
N ARG A 129 0.67 -0.84 -13.10
CA ARG A 129 -0.08 -1.72 -13.99
C ARG A 129 -0.63 -2.93 -13.23
N ALA A 130 0.19 -3.62 -12.45
CA ALA A 130 -0.23 -4.77 -11.67
C ALA A 130 -1.32 -4.41 -10.63
N VAL A 131 -1.21 -3.24 -9.98
CA VAL A 131 -2.26 -2.74 -9.06
C VAL A 131 -3.59 -2.55 -9.78
N CYS A 132 -3.56 -1.96 -10.98
CA CYS A 132 -4.74 -1.75 -11.81
C CYS A 132 -5.38 -3.07 -12.25
N GLU A 133 -4.58 -3.98 -12.82
CA GLU A 133 -5.02 -5.29 -13.31
C GLU A 133 -5.61 -6.15 -12.18
N ASN A 134 -4.98 -6.15 -11.00
CA ASN A 134 -5.43 -6.93 -9.85
C ASN A 134 -6.51 -6.24 -9.00
N ARG A 135 -6.85 -4.97 -9.31
CA ARG A 135 -7.71 -4.11 -8.47
C ARG A 135 -7.27 -4.12 -7.00
N ALA A 136 -5.96 -4.08 -6.79
CA ALA A 136 -5.32 -4.13 -5.48
C ALA A 136 -5.43 -2.78 -4.76
N PHE A 137 -4.93 -2.70 -3.52
CA PHE A 137 -4.77 -1.45 -2.78
C PHE A 137 -6.04 -0.62 -2.59
N ARG A 138 -7.18 -1.28 -2.45
CA ARG A 138 -8.48 -0.63 -2.22
C ARG A 138 -8.55 0.15 -0.90
N LYS A 139 -7.65 -0.13 0.03
CA LYS A 139 -7.54 0.56 1.33
C LYS A 139 -6.30 1.44 1.46
N LEU A 140 -5.39 1.41 0.49
CA LEU A 140 -4.10 2.10 0.59
C LEU A 140 -4.32 3.59 0.41
N ARG A 141 -4.30 4.35 1.52
CA ARG A 141 -4.48 5.81 1.50
C ARG A 141 -3.18 6.57 1.66
N LEU A 142 -2.18 5.94 2.29
CA LEU A 142 -0.87 6.52 2.57
C LEU A 142 0.22 5.73 1.86
N LEU A 143 1.07 6.41 1.10
CA LEU A 143 2.30 5.85 0.54
C LEU A 143 3.46 6.80 0.78
N VAL A 144 4.59 6.28 1.26
CA VAL A 144 5.86 7.03 1.34
C VAL A 144 6.91 6.27 0.56
N VAL A 145 7.59 6.96 -0.36
CA VAL A 145 8.70 6.45 -1.15
C VAL A 145 9.94 7.29 -0.86
N GLY A 146 10.79 6.74 0.00
CA GLY A 146 12.03 7.34 0.47
C GLY A 146 13.24 6.80 -0.28
N ASN A 147 14.00 7.69 -0.93
CA ASN A 147 15.41 7.48 -1.24
C ASN A 147 15.72 6.25 -2.14
N PHE A 148 14.84 5.99 -3.12
CA PHE A 148 15.05 4.96 -4.17
C PHE A 148 15.70 5.51 -5.45
N GLY A 149 16.14 6.78 -5.45
CA GLY A 149 16.64 7.47 -6.65
C GLY A 149 15.57 7.73 -7.71
N LEU A 150 14.29 7.63 -7.34
CA LEU A 150 13.19 7.89 -8.26
C LEU A 150 12.89 9.38 -8.32
N GLY A 151 12.79 9.90 -9.54
CA GLY A 151 12.24 11.24 -9.75
C GLY A 151 10.80 11.32 -9.23
N ARG A 152 10.47 12.42 -8.56
CA ARG A 152 9.11 12.71 -8.04
C ARG A 152 8.01 12.44 -9.06
N ASN A 153 8.20 12.90 -10.29
CA ASN A 153 7.22 12.75 -11.36
C ASN A 153 6.96 11.27 -11.70
N ALA A 154 7.99 10.44 -11.69
CA ALA A 154 7.84 9.01 -11.95
C ALA A 154 7.01 8.32 -10.86
N VAL A 155 7.23 8.69 -9.59
CA VAL A 155 6.43 8.19 -8.46
C VAL A 155 4.97 8.63 -8.60
N LEU A 156 4.72 9.94 -8.74
CA LEU A 156 3.37 10.50 -8.84
C LEU A 156 2.60 9.95 -10.07
N GLN A 157 3.28 9.78 -11.20
CA GLN A 157 2.71 9.18 -12.39
C GLN A 157 2.28 7.73 -12.16
N GLY A 158 3.15 6.89 -11.60
CA GLY A 158 2.81 5.49 -11.35
C GLY A 158 1.65 5.33 -10.37
N VAL A 159 1.68 6.07 -9.27
CA VAL A 159 0.70 5.94 -8.20
C VAL A 159 -0.64 6.64 -8.51
N SER A 160 -0.73 7.39 -9.61
CA SER A 160 -1.98 8.00 -10.07
C SER A 160 -3.08 6.96 -10.36
N SER A 161 -2.70 5.72 -10.67
CA SER A 161 -3.64 4.61 -10.86
C SER A 161 -4.25 4.05 -9.56
N PHE A 162 -3.74 4.44 -8.39
CA PHE A 162 -4.13 3.84 -7.11
C PHE A 162 -5.37 4.57 -6.59
N SER A 163 -6.56 4.01 -6.80
CA SER A 163 -7.83 4.74 -6.62
C SER A 163 -8.08 5.24 -5.19
N ALA A 164 -7.61 4.51 -4.17
CA ALA A 164 -7.80 4.88 -2.77
C ALA A 164 -6.70 5.81 -2.21
N LEU A 165 -5.61 6.00 -2.97
CA LEU A 165 -4.44 6.72 -2.49
C LEU A 165 -4.73 8.20 -2.36
N THR A 166 -4.43 8.74 -1.19
CA THR A 166 -4.81 10.10 -0.79
C THR A 166 -3.59 10.96 -0.47
N LEU A 167 -2.60 10.38 0.21
CA LEU A 167 -1.40 11.08 0.64
C LEU A 167 -0.16 10.32 0.17
N VAL A 168 0.73 11.04 -0.51
CA VAL A 168 2.02 10.51 -0.99
C VAL A 168 3.16 11.35 -0.44
N GLY A 169 4.09 10.70 0.25
CA GLY A 169 5.39 11.28 0.61
C GLY A 169 6.45 10.81 -0.38
N VAL A 170 7.19 11.74 -1.00
CA VAL A 170 8.31 11.42 -1.89
C VAL A 170 9.57 12.12 -1.40
N HIS A 171 10.68 11.40 -1.35
CA HIS A 171 11.97 11.98 -1.00
C HIS A 171 12.42 13.06 -1.99
N GLN A 172 12.87 14.20 -1.46
CA GLN A 172 13.52 15.26 -2.23
C GLN A 172 15.02 14.99 -2.31
N ALA A 173 15.42 14.17 -3.28
CA ALA A 173 16.84 13.99 -3.58
C ALA A 173 17.37 15.25 -4.30
N GLY A 174 18.02 16.14 -3.55
CA GLY A 174 19.05 17.08 -4.03
C GLY A 174 18.86 17.70 -5.42
N GLU A 175 17.63 18.05 -5.83
CA GLU A 175 17.34 18.78 -7.07
C GLU A 175 17.91 20.20 -6.92
N ALA A 176 19.24 20.32 -6.97
CA ALA A 176 19.99 21.55 -6.93
C ALA A 176 19.71 22.33 -8.21
N GLY A 177 18.59 23.08 -8.22
CA GLY A 177 18.19 23.95 -9.33
C GLY A 177 16.84 23.64 -9.98
N GLY A 178 16.12 22.60 -9.55
CA GLY A 178 14.76 22.34 -10.01
C GLY A 178 13.76 23.28 -9.33
N LYS A 179 12.90 23.97 -10.09
CA LYS A 179 11.77 24.68 -9.49
C LYS A 179 10.89 23.67 -8.73
N PRO A 180 10.41 23.99 -7.52
CA PRO A 180 9.48 23.12 -6.82
C PRO A 180 8.25 22.90 -7.71
N LEU A 181 7.98 21.65 -8.04
CA LEU A 181 6.74 21.29 -8.74
C LEU A 181 5.59 21.34 -7.72
N ASP A 182 4.72 22.34 -7.88
CA ASP A 182 3.59 22.56 -6.97
C ASP A 182 2.43 21.56 -7.22
N SER A 183 2.39 20.93 -8.40
CA SER A 183 1.35 19.95 -8.74
C SER A 183 1.77 18.99 -9.87
N TYR A 184 1.19 17.80 -9.86
CA TYR A 184 1.30 16.81 -10.93
C TYR A 184 -0.04 16.10 -11.13
N GLY A 185 -0.73 16.34 -12.24
CA GLY A 185 -2.06 15.75 -12.48
C GLY A 185 -3.04 16.13 -11.37
N ASP A 186 -3.58 15.12 -10.66
CA ASP A 186 -4.47 15.33 -9.51
C ASP A 186 -3.71 15.46 -8.17
N TRP A 187 -2.38 15.47 -8.18
CA TRP A 187 -1.54 15.63 -6.98
C TRP A 187 -1.15 17.09 -6.78
N ARG A 188 -1.32 17.61 -5.57
CA ARG A 188 -0.88 18.97 -5.21
C ARG A 188 0.01 18.96 -3.97
N THR A 189 1.02 19.83 -3.98
CA THR A 189 1.82 20.13 -2.79
C THR A 189 1.13 21.15 -1.91
N GLY A 190 1.35 21.05 -0.61
CA GLY A 190 0.82 21.98 0.37
C GLY A 190 -0.42 21.46 1.10
N SER A 191 -0.70 22.05 2.26
CA SER A 191 -1.87 21.71 3.05
C SER A 191 -3.14 22.04 2.25
N PRO A 192 -4.03 21.08 1.99
CA PRO A 192 -5.32 21.38 1.35
C PRO A 192 -6.10 22.41 2.19
N GLN A 193 -7.04 23.12 1.57
CA GLN A 193 -7.67 24.29 2.19
C GLN A 193 -8.37 23.96 3.52
N TRP A 194 -9.05 22.81 3.63
CA TRP A 194 -9.62 22.33 4.89
C TRP A 194 -8.57 22.15 5.99
N LEU A 195 -7.36 21.72 5.62
CA LEU A 195 -6.26 21.56 6.55
C LEU A 195 -5.70 22.92 6.95
N LYS A 196 -5.68 23.92 6.06
CA LYS A 196 -5.31 25.30 6.42
C LYS A 196 -6.31 25.95 7.38
N GLU A 197 -7.60 25.70 7.18
CA GLU A 197 -8.67 26.21 8.04
C GLU A 197 -8.63 25.59 9.44
N LYS A 198 -8.27 24.30 9.55
CA LYS A 198 -8.06 23.65 10.85
C LYS A 198 -6.71 24.01 11.51
N ILE A 199 -5.61 24.15 10.74
CA ILE A 199 -4.26 24.47 11.24
C ILE A 199 -4.19 25.85 11.92
N ALA A 200 -5.21 26.69 11.80
CA ALA A 200 -5.33 27.89 12.63
C ALA A 200 -5.37 27.59 14.15
N ALA A 201 -5.61 26.33 14.55
CA ALA A 201 -5.44 25.88 15.92
C ALA A 201 -3.96 25.58 16.27
N PRO A 202 -3.45 26.06 17.42
CA PRO A 202 -2.02 26.04 17.77
C PRO A 202 -1.38 24.65 17.97
N ASP A 203 -2.18 23.57 17.99
CA ASP A 203 -1.72 22.19 18.26
C ASP A 203 -1.76 21.25 17.04
N GLU A 204 -2.14 21.72 15.85
CA GLU A 204 -2.45 20.80 14.75
C GLU A 204 -1.24 20.34 13.91
N GLN A 205 -1.18 19.03 13.67
CA GLN A 205 0.00 18.35 13.13
C GLN A 205 -0.06 18.25 11.60
N SER A 206 0.78 19.01 10.91
CA SER A 206 1.05 18.81 9.48
C SER A 206 1.67 17.42 9.19
N PRO A 207 1.54 16.86 7.96
CA PRO A 207 2.22 15.62 7.60
C PRO A 207 3.72 15.66 7.84
N MET A 208 4.34 16.80 7.54
CA MET A 208 5.77 17.02 7.76
C MET A 208 6.14 17.01 9.23
N SER A 209 5.36 17.70 10.10
CA SER A 209 5.61 17.70 11.54
C SER A 209 5.41 16.32 12.16
N ILE A 210 4.40 15.54 11.72
CA ILE A 210 4.24 14.14 12.15
C ILE A 210 5.47 13.33 11.75
N TRP A 211 5.90 13.48 10.50
CA TRP A 211 6.97 12.66 9.95
C TRP A 211 8.33 12.91 10.59
N VAL A 212 8.67 14.17 10.87
CA VAL A 212 9.94 14.56 11.47
C VAL A 212 9.95 14.38 12.99
N ASN A 213 8.80 14.21 13.64
CA ASN A 213 8.73 14.09 15.10
C ASN A 213 9.51 12.86 15.61
N PRO A 214 10.62 13.02 16.35
CA PRO A 214 11.43 11.89 16.82
C PRO A 214 10.80 11.16 18.02
N LYS A 215 9.80 11.76 18.69
CA LYS A 215 9.17 11.21 19.89
C LYS A 215 8.19 10.09 19.59
N ILE A 216 7.82 9.89 18.33
CA ILE A 216 6.83 8.89 17.93
C ILE A 216 7.42 7.86 16.96
N THR A 217 7.01 6.61 17.10
CA THR A 217 7.50 5.51 16.24
C THR A 217 6.98 5.67 14.81
N LYS A 218 7.70 5.12 13.81
CA LYS A 218 7.23 5.13 12.40
C LYS A 218 5.84 4.50 12.24
N ALA A 219 5.55 3.46 13.01
CA ALA A 219 4.24 2.83 13.07
C ALA A 219 3.15 3.83 13.52
N HIS A 220 3.42 4.60 14.57
CA HIS A 220 2.51 5.65 15.04
C HIS A 220 2.39 6.81 14.04
N LYS A 221 3.50 7.24 13.41
CA LYS A 221 3.50 8.24 12.32
C LYS A 221 2.56 7.82 11.18
N MET A 222 2.67 6.57 10.71
CA MET A 222 1.81 6.05 9.64
C MET A 222 0.33 6.08 10.03
N LYS A 223 0.00 5.74 11.29
CA LYS A 223 -1.37 5.78 11.79
C LYS A 223 -1.93 7.20 11.82
N LEU A 224 -1.16 8.16 12.33
CA LEU A 224 -1.56 9.58 12.35
C LEU A 224 -1.77 10.13 10.93
N LEU A 225 -0.82 9.87 10.03
CA LEU A 225 -0.92 10.26 8.62
C LEU A 225 -2.11 9.61 7.90
N TYR A 226 -2.40 8.35 8.21
CA TYR A 226 -3.58 7.68 7.67
C TYR A 226 -4.88 8.30 8.20
N ASN A 227 -4.95 8.64 9.48
CA ASN A 227 -6.11 9.34 10.06
C ASN A 227 -6.33 10.70 9.37
N LEU A 228 -5.26 11.46 9.09
CA LEU A 228 -5.34 12.68 8.29
C LEU A 228 -5.95 12.42 6.90
N CYS A 229 -5.65 11.27 6.27
CA CYS A 229 -6.26 10.88 4.99
C CYS A 229 -7.76 10.57 5.12
N ILE A 230 -8.20 9.97 6.25
CA ILE A 230 -9.62 9.71 6.51
C ILE A 230 -10.38 11.02 6.65
N GLU A 231 -9.84 11.94 7.45
CA GLU A 231 -10.43 13.26 7.67
C GLU A 231 -10.54 14.06 6.38
N HIS A 232 -9.51 13.99 5.52
CA HIS A 232 -9.53 14.64 4.22
C HIS A 232 -10.73 14.24 3.36
N LEU A 233 -11.06 12.95 3.36
CA LEU A 233 -12.11 12.38 2.54
C LEU A 233 -13.51 12.65 3.09
N GLN A 234 -13.63 13.35 4.23
CA GLN A 234 -14.89 13.59 4.95
C GLN A 234 -15.73 12.33 5.16
N GLN A 235 -15.09 11.16 5.14
CA GLN A 235 -15.80 9.91 5.33
C GLN A 235 -16.18 9.81 6.79
N PRO A 236 -17.46 9.52 7.11
CA PRO A 236 -17.86 9.31 8.49
C PRO A 236 -16.96 8.20 9.04
N LEU A 237 -16.24 8.51 10.13
CA LEU A 237 -15.58 7.50 10.94
C LEU A 237 -16.71 6.58 11.41
N ILE A 238 -16.88 5.41 10.77
CA ILE A 238 -17.87 4.41 11.18
C ILE A 238 -17.52 4.07 12.63
N THR A 239 -18.26 4.67 13.56
CA THR A 239 -17.82 4.88 14.94
C THR A 239 -18.19 3.72 15.86
N GLU A 240 -18.81 2.68 15.32
CA GLU A 240 -19.36 1.60 16.13
C GLU A 240 -18.33 0.53 16.51
N ASN A 241 -17.19 0.44 15.83
CA ASN A 241 -16.08 -0.41 16.25
C ASN A 241 -14.72 0.17 15.85
N PRO A 242 -13.76 0.32 16.79
CA PRO A 242 -12.40 0.71 16.45
C PRO A 242 -11.81 -0.32 15.48
N GLN A 243 -11.48 0.14 14.27
CA GLN A 243 -10.98 -0.75 13.23
C GLN A 243 -9.64 -1.34 13.68
N SER A 244 -9.60 -2.67 13.84
CA SER A 244 -8.38 -3.38 14.21
C SER A 244 -7.30 -3.16 13.16
N SER A 245 -6.10 -2.86 13.63
CA SER A 245 -4.97 -2.51 12.81
C SER A 245 -3.67 -3.15 13.30
N ILE A 246 -2.80 -3.45 12.35
CA ILE A 246 -1.49 -4.00 12.60
C ILE A 246 -0.46 -3.12 11.90
N SER A 247 0.64 -2.83 12.58
CA SER A 247 1.82 -2.24 11.97
C SER A 247 2.96 -3.24 11.95
N VAL A 248 3.64 -3.37 10.81
CA VAL A 248 4.83 -4.20 10.68
C VAL A 248 5.96 -3.34 10.14
N THR A 249 7.05 -3.25 10.91
CA THR A 249 8.29 -2.63 10.48
C THR A 249 9.27 -3.72 10.15
N TYR A 250 9.68 -3.78 8.89
CA TYR A 250 10.62 -4.74 8.35
C TYR A 250 11.90 -4.03 7.91
N VAL A 251 13.02 -4.36 8.53
CA VAL A 251 14.27 -3.61 8.40
C VAL A 251 15.47 -4.54 8.19
N CYS A 252 16.40 -4.14 7.33
CA CYS A 252 17.75 -4.71 7.30
C CYS A 252 18.61 -4.03 8.39
N SER A 253 19.16 -4.82 9.33
CA SER A 253 19.55 -4.40 10.70
C SER A 253 20.77 -3.49 10.85
N GLU A 254 21.48 -3.10 9.79
CA GLU A 254 22.79 -2.45 10.00
C GLU A 254 22.77 -0.93 9.82
N TRP A 255 21.68 -0.38 9.29
CA TRP A 255 21.74 0.98 8.74
C TRP A 255 20.71 1.91 9.37
N PHE A 256 21.20 2.96 10.02
CA PHE A 256 20.37 4.11 10.37
C PHE A 256 19.94 4.82 9.09
N THR A 257 18.64 4.95 8.86
CA THR A 257 18.15 5.91 7.86
C THR A 257 18.18 7.29 8.50
N GLN A 258 18.76 8.26 7.81
CA GLN A 258 18.52 9.65 8.15
C GLN A 258 17.05 9.96 7.83
N ASP A 259 16.37 10.74 8.69
CA ASP A 259 15.04 11.24 8.35
C ASP A 259 15.23 12.27 7.22
N ASP A 260 15.03 11.79 6.01
CA ASP A 260 15.24 12.59 4.81
C ASP A 260 14.11 13.61 4.60
N SER A 261 14.38 14.67 3.83
CA SER A 261 13.36 15.61 3.38
C SER A 261 12.32 14.89 2.52
N ILE A 262 11.10 14.77 3.04
CA ILE A 262 9.93 14.24 2.32
C ILE A 262 9.07 15.40 1.85
N ALA A 263 8.80 15.46 0.55
CA ALA A 263 7.74 16.28 -0.02
C ALA A 263 6.41 15.54 0.04
N TRP A 264 5.38 16.21 0.56
CA TRP A 264 4.04 15.65 0.72
C TRP A 264 3.10 16.15 -0.39
N PHE A 265 2.37 15.21 -0.97
CA PHE A 265 1.40 15.43 -2.03
C PHE A 265 0.04 14.88 -1.63
N PHE A 266 -0.98 15.72 -1.68
CA PHE A 266 -2.37 15.31 -1.50
C PHE A 266 -3.02 15.09 -2.85
N ARG A 267 -3.87 14.07 -2.93
CA ARG A 267 -4.70 13.83 -4.11
C ARG A 267 -5.98 14.64 -4.03
N GLU A 268 -6.26 15.41 -5.07
CA GLU A 268 -7.56 16.04 -5.24
C GLU A 268 -8.53 15.08 -5.92
N PHE A 269 -9.55 14.68 -5.18
CA PHE A 269 -10.70 14.00 -5.76
C PHE A 269 -11.63 15.07 -6.32
N LYS A 270 -11.77 15.12 -7.65
CA LYS A 270 -12.79 15.95 -8.28
C LYS A 270 -14.15 15.39 -7.86
N GLU A 271 -14.82 16.07 -6.95
CA GLU A 271 -16.20 15.76 -6.57
C GLU A 271 -17.03 15.62 -7.85
N GLY A 272 -17.63 14.43 -8.01
CA GLY A 272 -18.53 14.03 -9.07
C GLY A 272 -18.60 14.93 -10.31
N LYS A 273 -17.68 14.75 -11.27
CA LYS A 273 -18.17 14.69 -12.64
C LYS A 273 -18.94 13.37 -12.72
N THR A 274 -20.25 13.46 -12.49
CA THR A 274 -21.23 12.44 -12.88
C THR A 274 -20.71 11.77 -14.14
N GLN A 275 -20.34 10.49 -14.05
CA GLN A 275 -19.99 9.74 -15.24
C GLN A 275 -21.12 9.99 -16.23
N PRO A 276 -20.85 10.45 -17.46
CA PRO A 276 -21.90 10.60 -18.46
C PRO A 276 -22.54 9.23 -18.57
N THR A 277 -23.78 9.12 -18.09
CA THR A 277 -24.56 7.90 -18.09
C THR A 277 -24.50 7.39 -19.51
N LYS A 278 -23.81 6.25 -19.69
CA LYS A 278 -23.69 5.58 -20.97
C LYS A 278 -25.12 5.43 -21.47
N ARG A 279 -25.50 6.17 -22.53
CA ARG A 279 -26.85 6.12 -23.10
C ARG A 279 -27.23 4.64 -23.24
N HIS A 280 -28.32 4.25 -22.59
CA HIS A 280 -28.96 2.97 -22.81
C HIS A 280 -29.26 2.91 -24.32
N LYS A 281 -28.55 2.06 -25.05
CA LYS A 281 -28.97 1.63 -26.38
C LYS A 281 -29.95 0.50 -26.13
N ASP A 282 -31.22 0.85 -25.93
CA ASP A 282 -32.30 -0.11 -26.09
C ASP A 282 -33.03 0.16 -27.41
N GLN A 283 -33.32 -0.98 -28.04
CA GLN A 283 -34.34 -1.25 -29.06
C GLN A 283 -34.06 -0.82 -30.51
N ASP A 284 -33.47 -1.77 -31.23
CA ASP A 284 -34.15 -2.63 -32.21
C ASP A 284 -35.46 -2.16 -32.89
N GLN A 285 -35.48 -2.47 -34.19
CA GLN A 285 -36.58 -2.54 -35.17
C GLN A 285 -36.97 -1.25 -35.92
N HIS A 286 -36.48 -1.12 -37.16
CA HIS A 286 -37.27 -1.58 -38.31
C HIS A 286 -36.41 -1.70 -39.58
N ASP A 287 -36.53 -2.85 -40.24
CA ASP A 287 -36.12 -3.13 -41.61
C ASP A 287 -36.72 -2.10 -42.59
N GLU A 288 -35.89 -1.56 -43.50
CA GLU A 288 -36.16 -1.63 -44.95
C GLU A 288 -34.96 -1.15 -45.80
N LYS A 289 -34.47 -2.07 -46.64
CA LYS A 289 -33.97 -1.88 -48.02
C LYS A 289 -32.95 -0.75 -48.30
N ASN A 290 -31.68 -1.15 -48.45
CA ASN A 290 -31.03 -1.00 -49.76
C ASN A 290 -29.75 -1.86 -49.91
N PRO A 291 -29.55 -2.53 -51.06
CA PRO A 291 -28.34 -3.29 -51.35
C PRO A 291 -27.34 -2.39 -52.09
N ASP A 292 -26.12 -2.26 -51.58
CA ASP A 292 -24.88 -2.24 -52.38
C ASP A 292 -23.72 -1.65 -51.57
N SER A 293 -22.80 -2.53 -51.17
CA SER A 293 -21.36 -2.31 -51.38
C SER A 293 -20.57 -3.46 -50.75
N ASN A 294 -20.32 -4.46 -51.59
CA ASN A 294 -19.33 -5.50 -51.39
C ASN A 294 -17.95 -4.89 -51.06
N LYS A 295 -17.53 -4.94 -49.79
CA LYS A 295 -16.11 -4.95 -49.42
C LYS A 295 -15.84 -6.14 -48.50
N LYS A 296 -15.62 -7.29 -49.14
CA LYS A 296 -15.07 -8.51 -48.54
C LYS A 296 -13.75 -8.21 -47.83
N ARG A 297 -13.77 -8.14 -46.50
CA ARG A 297 -12.57 -8.10 -45.66
C ARG A 297 -11.97 -9.50 -45.64
N LYS A 298 -10.82 -9.67 -46.31
CA LYS A 298 -10.05 -10.92 -46.39
C LYS A 298 -9.51 -11.27 -45.00
N ILE A 299 -10.24 -12.10 -44.25
CA ILE A 299 -9.78 -12.70 -43.00
C ILE A 299 -8.63 -13.66 -43.36
N ARG A 300 -7.40 -13.35 -42.93
CA ARG A 300 -6.30 -14.30 -42.96
C ARG A 300 -6.62 -15.41 -41.96
N GLN A 301 -6.91 -16.60 -42.47
CA GLN A 301 -6.91 -17.82 -41.66
C GLN A 301 -5.48 -18.02 -41.13
N VAL A 302 -5.29 -17.73 -39.84
CA VAL A 302 -4.13 -18.23 -39.10
C VAL A 302 -4.35 -19.72 -38.96
N LYS A 303 -3.52 -20.49 -39.66
CA LYS A 303 -3.43 -21.94 -39.60
C LYS A 303 -3.23 -22.33 -38.13
N LYS A 304 -4.26 -22.89 -37.50
CA LYS A 304 -4.14 -23.54 -36.19
C LYS A 304 -3.16 -24.69 -36.39
N MET A 305 -1.94 -24.52 -35.91
CA MET A 305 -0.96 -25.59 -35.85
C MET A 305 -1.33 -26.43 -34.62
N ASP A 306 -1.68 -27.68 -34.88
CA ASP A 306 -2.11 -28.64 -33.89
C ASP A 306 -0.91 -29.00 -32.99
N VAL A 307 -1.01 -28.73 -31.70
CA VAL A 307 0.08 -28.94 -30.72
C VAL A 307 0.17 -30.42 -30.28
N GLY A 308 -0.66 -31.30 -30.86
CA GLY A 308 -0.73 -32.72 -30.53
C GLY A 308 0.45 -33.59 -31.01
N SER A 309 1.45 -33.04 -31.73
CA SER A 309 2.55 -33.85 -32.31
C SER A 309 3.92 -33.68 -31.63
N LEU A 310 4.03 -32.95 -30.52
CA LEU A 310 5.33 -32.66 -29.86
C LEU A 310 5.60 -33.45 -28.57
N LEU A 311 4.79 -34.46 -28.23
CA LEU A 311 4.94 -35.24 -27.00
C LEU A 311 5.46 -36.67 -27.18
N ASN A 312 5.99 -37.05 -28.35
CA ASN A 312 6.45 -38.42 -28.62
C ASN A 312 7.97 -38.60 -28.75
N THR A 313 8.79 -37.74 -28.15
CA THR A 313 10.27 -37.87 -28.20
C THR A 313 10.96 -37.81 -26.83
N PHE A 314 10.31 -38.32 -25.79
CA PHE A 314 11.00 -38.71 -24.56
C PHE A 314 10.58 -40.13 -24.18
N SER A 315 11.15 -41.09 -24.89
CA SER A 315 11.26 -42.50 -24.51
C SER A 315 12.55 -43.05 -25.08
#